data_AF-A0A926AFP3-F1
#
_entry.id   AF-A0A926AFP3-F1
#
_cell.length_a   1.000
_cell.length_b   1.000
_cell.length_c   1.000
_cell.angle_alpha   90.00
_cell.angle_beta   90.00
_cell.angle_gamma   90.00
#
_symmetry.space_group_name_H-M   'P 1'
#
loop_
_entity.id
_entity.type
_entity.pdbx_description
1 polymer ?
#
loop_
_entity_poly.entity_id
_entity_poly.type
_entity_poly.pdbx_seq_one_letter_code
_entity_poly.pdbx_strand_id
1 'polypeptide(L)'
;MLSPADGASDAATLPIFTWIAHPDASEYTLIVKRNGNPKLKATFAAADICADGVCTVDSASLPDVRALKLGKNYAWRVKANTGNKVVKSAVVGFSTADTTSAILTTQLQAGLLANQNMPASTNGQVLFVAEDNLNDYLLLCNPVIIYDCTIVLTSSNTPTVGQLVFFEAAWLWTPSGNRIVLTGYFHGTFTNFYIWSIKLDGTDRQQITVTSSQTPSEIRSSPDGTKIAYILSSAEVPYFIRHLHH
;
A
#
# COMPACT_ATOMS: atom_id res chain seq x y z
N MET A 1 5.53 -17.11 -18.46
CA MET A 1 4.93 -16.35 -17.33
C MET A 1 4.98 -17.27 -16.12
N LEU A 2 5.55 -16.83 -15.01
CA LEU A 2 5.68 -17.60 -13.77
C LEU A 2 5.11 -16.76 -12.63
N SER A 3 4.28 -17.36 -11.78
CA SER A 3 3.80 -16.72 -10.55
C SER A 3 3.88 -17.73 -9.40
N PRO A 4 4.40 -17.35 -8.22
CA PRO A 4 5.25 -16.17 -7.99
C PRO A 4 6.51 -16.21 -8.87
N ALA A 5 6.94 -15.06 -9.39
CA ALA A 5 8.13 -14.95 -10.24
C ALA A 5 9.43 -15.11 -9.43
N ASP A 6 10.56 -15.35 -10.12
CA ASP A 6 11.85 -15.47 -9.45
C ASP A 6 12.29 -14.13 -8.87
N GLY A 7 12.65 -14.13 -7.59
CA GLY A 7 12.97 -12.92 -6.82
C GLY A 7 11.76 -12.09 -6.40
N ALA A 8 10.51 -12.57 -6.60
CA ALA A 8 9.33 -11.83 -6.18
C ALA A 8 9.34 -11.59 -4.66
N SER A 9 9.11 -10.35 -4.23
CA SER A 9 8.84 -9.99 -2.85
C SER A 9 7.34 -9.84 -2.60
N ASP A 10 6.94 -9.88 -1.32
CA ASP A 10 5.57 -9.61 -0.88
C ASP A 10 4.47 -10.53 -1.45
N ALA A 11 4.80 -11.78 -1.74
CA ALA A 11 3.80 -12.75 -2.17
C ALA A 11 2.79 -13.05 -1.05
N ALA A 12 1.55 -13.32 -1.43
CA ALA A 12 0.51 -13.79 -0.51
C ALA A 12 0.94 -15.08 0.22
N THR A 13 0.40 -15.30 1.42
CA THR A 13 0.63 -16.56 2.17
C THR A 13 -0.11 -17.76 1.56
N LEU A 14 -1.10 -17.49 0.71
CA LEU A 14 -1.77 -18.46 -0.17
C LEU A 14 -1.65 -17.98 -1.62
N PRO A 15 -0.46 -18.10 -2.24
CA PRO A 15 -0.25 -17.60 -3.59
C PRO A 15 -0.92 -18.48 -4.64
N ILE A 16 -1.31 -17.87 -5.75
CA ILE A 16 -1.69 -18.58 -6.98
C ILE A 16 -0.41 -18.89 -7.76
N PHE A 17 -0.19 -20.18 -8.02
CA PHE A 17 0.96 -20.65 -8.79
C PHE A 17 0.60 -20.76 -10.26
N THR A 18 1.38 -20.12 -11.13
CA THR A 18 1.20 -20.21 -12.58
C THR A 18 2.49 -20.55 -13.30
N TRP A 19 2.41 -21.39 -14.33
CA TRP A 19 3.55 -21.75 -15.17
C TRP A 19 3.11 -22.12 -16.60
N ILE A 20 4.08 -22.14 -17.52
CA ILE A 20 3.84 -22.57 -18.91
C ILE A 20 3.71 -24.10 -18.96
N ALA A 21 2.64 -24.58 -19.59
CA ALA A 21 2.40 -26.00 -19.77
C ALA A 21 3.43 -26.63 -20.72
N HIS A 22 3.99 -27.76 -20.32
CA HIS A 22 4.67 -28.70 -21.19
C HIS A 22 3.63 -29.47 -22.03
N PRO A 23 3.83 -29.60 -23.36
CA PRO A 23 2.83 -30.17 -24.28
C PRO A 23 2.48 -31.63 -23.96
N ASP A 24 3.46 -32.43 -23.56
CA ASP A 24 3.27 -33.87 -23.30
C ASP A 24 2.93 -34.20 -21.84
N ALA A 25 2.67 -33.21 -20.98
CA ALA A 25 2.45 -33.48 -19.56
C ALA A 25 1.03 -34.00 -19.30
N SER A 26 0.91 -35.18 -18.71
CA SER A 26 -0.36 -35.69 -18.21
C SER A 26 -0.65 -35.24 -16.77
N GLU A 27 0.39 -34.91 -16.02
CA GLU A 27 0.30 -34.58 -14.59
C GLU A 27 1.42 -33.61 -14.18
N TYR A 28 1.14 -32.77 -13.19
CA TYR A 28 2.11 -31.90 -12.55
C TYR A 28 2.20 -32.15 -11.05
N THR A 29 3.42 -32.24 -10.52
CA THR A 29 3.67 -32.09 -9.08
C THR A 29 4.21 -30.69 -8.79
N LEU A 30 3.44 -29.87 -8.08
CA LEU A 30 3.88 -28.60 -7.51
C LEU A 30 4.63 -28.85 -6.21
N ILE A 31 5.81 -28.23 -6.04
CA ILE A 31 6.62 -28.35 -4.84
C ILE A 31 7.06 -26.96 -4.40
N VAL A 32 6.67 -26.56 -3.19
CA VAL A 32 7.12 -25.33 -2.52
C VAL A 32 7.91 -25.71 -1.28
N LYS A 33 9.09 -25.13 -1.11
CA LYS A 33 10.03 -25.43 -0.04
C LYS A 33 10.42 -24.18 0.74
N ARG A 34 10.71 -24.37 2.03
CA ARG A 34 11.37 -23.40 2.90
C ARG A 34 12.57 -24.05 3.55
N ASN A 35 13.75 -23.45 3.43
CA ASN A 35 15.00 -24.01 3.98
C ASN A 35 15.19 -25.49 3.60
N GLY A 36 14.96 -25.83 2.31
CA GLY A 36 15.06 -27.19 1.78
C GLY A 36 13.87 -28.12 2.08
N ASN A 37 13.03 -27.79 3.06
CA ASN A 37 11.91 -28.61 3.52
C ASN A 37 10.61 -28.33 2.76
N PRO A 38 9.87 -29.34 2.27
CA PRO A 38 8.60 -29.12 1.60
C PRO A 38 7.56 -28.52 2.56
N LYS A 39 6.86 -27.49 2.09
CA LYS A 39 5.73 -26.84 2.77
C LYS A 39 4.44 -26.99 1.99
N LEU A 40 4.54 -27.08 0.68
CA LEU A 40 3.48 -27.57 -0.19
C LEU A 40 4.07 -28.63 -1.13
N LYS A 41 3.37 -29.75 -1.26
CA LYS A 41 3.64 -30.74 -2.29
C LYS A 41 2.31 -31.36 -2.69
N ALA A 42 1.85 -31.07 -3.89
CA ALA A 42 0.58 -31.55 -4.40
C ALA A 42 0.73 -31.94 -5.88
N THR A 43 -0.11 -32.88 -6.30
CA THR A 43 -0.08 -33.44 -7.65
C THR A 43 -1.45 -33.28 -8.30
N PHE A 44 -1.47 -32.89 -9.57
CA PHE A 44 -2.67 -32.51 -10.31
C PHE A 44 -2.63 -33.11 -11.71
N ALA A 45 -3.77 -33.57 -12.22
CA ALA A 45 -3.88 -33.90 -13.64
C ALA A 45 -3.75 -32.61 -14.46
N ALA A 46 -2.97 -32.64 -15.54
CA ALA A 46 -2.76 -31.45 -16.36
C ALA A 46 -4.07 -30.92 -16.96
N ALA A 47 -5.02 -31.81 -17.26
CA ALA A 47 -6.34 -31.44 -17.77
C ALA A 47 -7.18 -30.60 -16.79
N ASP A 48 -6.93 -30.71 -15.48
CA ASP A 48 -7.73 -30.01 -14.46
C ASP A 48 -7.21 -28.59 -14.18
N ILE A 49 -5.92 -28.37 -14.40
CA ILE A 49 -5.24 -27.14 -13.98
C ILE A 49 -4.66 -26.33 -15.13
N CYS A 50 -4.63 -26.87 -16.35
CA CYS A 50 -4.03 -26.21 -17.51
C CYS A 50 -5.07 -25.83 -18.56
N ALA A 51 -5.06 -24.56 -18.98
CA ALA A 51 -5.85 -24.02 -20.07
C ALA A 51 -4.99 -23.06 -20.90
N ASP A 52 -5.16 -23.06 -22.22
CA ASP A 52 -4.47 -22.16 -23.15
C ASP A 52 -2.93 -22.12 -22.99
N GLY A 53 -2.33 -23.28 -22.72
CA GLY A 53 -0.88 -23.42 -22.55
C GLY A 53 -0.33 -22.91 -21.21
N VAL A 54 -1.20 -22.57 -20.26
CA VAL A 54 -0.84 -22.10 -18.91
C VAL A 54 -1.50 -23.00 -17.88
N CYS A 55 -0.73 -23.42 -16.89
CA CYS A 55 -1.23 -24.16 -15.74
C CYS A 55 -1.32 -23.25 -14.53
N THR A 56 -2.42 -23.36 -13.79
CA THR A 56 -2.75 -22.50 -12.65
C THR A 56 -3.21 -23.35 -11.47
N VAL A 57 -2.63 -23.13 -10.30
CA VAL A 57 -3.04 -23.74 -9.03
C VAL A 57 -3.28 -22.65 -8.01
N ASP A 58 -4.53 -22.51 -7.56
CA ASP A 58 -4.85 -21.72 -6.38
C ASP A 58 -4.53 -22.55 -5.12
N SER A 59 -3.56 -22.08 -4.33
CA SER A 59 -3.20 -22.79 -3.09
C SER A 59 -4.25 -22.67 -1.99
N ALA A 60 -5.19 -21.71 -2.09
CA ALA A 60 -6.30 -21.56 -1.17
C ALA A 60 -7.42 -22.59 -1.37
N SER A 61 -7.44 -23.30 -2.50
CA SER A 61 -8.45 -24.31 -2.81
C SER A 61 -8.00 -25.75 -2.56
N LEU A 62 -6.81 -25.96 -1.98
CA LEU A 62 -6.25 -27.29 -1.78
C LEU A 62 -6.83 -27.98 -0.54
N PRO A 63 -7.06 -29.31 -0.56
CA PRO A 63 -7.70 -30.03 0.55
C PRO A 63 -6.94 -29.94 1.89
N ASP A 64 -5.61 -29.77 1.84
CA ASP A 64 -4.76 -29.55 3.01
C ASP A 64 -4.15 -28.13 3.02
N VAL A 65 -4.98 -27.08 2.85
CA VAL A 65 -4.51 -25.69 2.85
C VAL A 65 -3.66 -25.41 4.08
N ARG A 66 -2.41 -25.03 3.86
CA ARG A 66 -1.52 -24.49 4.89
C ARG A 66 -0.90 -23.21 4.36
N ALA A 67 -1.35 -22.09 4.90
CA ALA A 67 -0.77 -20.80 4.63
C ALA A 67 0.75 -20.83 4.88
N LEU A 68 1.50 -20.30 3.93
CA LEU A 68 2.91 -20.03 4.08
C LEU A 68 3.10 -19.00 5.21
N LYS A 69 4.24 -19.05 5.89
CA LYS A 69 4.52 -18.13 7.01
C LYS A 69 4.90 -16.77 6.43
N LEU A 70 4.41 -15.70 7.05
CA LEU A 70 4.78 -14.32 6.73
C LEU A 70 6.27 -14.04 6.94
N GLY A 71 6.83 -13.18 6.08
CA GLY A 71 8.21 -12.73 6.11
C GLY A 71 9.22 -13.86 6.03
N LYS A 72 8.97 -14.82 5.13
CA LYS A 72 9.87 -15.94 4.90
C LYS A 72 10.14 -16.14 3.42
N ASN A 73 11.33 -16.66 3.15
CA ASN A 73 11.77 -16.99 1.80
C ASN A 73 11.40 -18.43 1.45
N TYR A 74 10.81 -18.59 0.29
CA TYR A 74 10.37 -19.85 -0.28
C TYR A 74 11.02 -20.08 -1.64
N ALA A 75 11.10 -21.34 -2.03
CA ALA A 75 11.52 -21.73 -3.36
C ALA A 75 10.55 -22.77 -3.91
N TRP A 76 10.08 -22.60 -5.13
CA TRP A 76 9.14 -23.50 -5.76
C TRP A 76 9.58 -23.98 -7.13
N ARG A 77 8.98 -25.07 -7.58
CA ARG A 77 9.13 -25.65 -8.92
C ARG A 77 8.00 -26.61 -9.20
N VAL A 78 7.84 -26.96 -10.47
CA VAL A 78 6.96 -28.04 -10.91
C VAL A 78 7.73 -29.19 -11.51
N LYS A 79 7.14 -30.38 -11.44
CA LYS A 79 7.57 -31.56 -12.17
C LYS A 79 6.45 -31.99 -13.10
N ALA A 80 6.71 -31.98 -14.40
CA ALA A 80 5.80 -32.51 -15.40
C ALA A 80 6.07 -34.01 -15.58
N ASN A 81 5.03 -34.83 -15.45
CA ASN A 81 5.07 -36.24 -15.82
C ASN A 81 4.56 -36.37 -17.26
N THR A 82 5.41 -36.86 -18.16
CA THR A 82 5.09 -37.01 -19.59
C THR A 82 4.89 -38.49 -19.99
N GLY A 83 4.49 -39.32 -19.02
CA GLY A 83 4.34 -40.78 -19.17
C GLY A 83 5.66 -41.55 -19.13
N ASN A 84 6.65 -41.14 -19.94
CA ASN A 84 7.94 -41.82 -20.05
C ASN A 84 9.06 -41.18 -19.20
N LYS A 85 8.89 -39.91 -18.80
CA LYS A 85 9.89 -39.13 -18.09
C LYS A 85 9.25 -38.11 -17.15
N VAL A 86 10.05 -37.67 -16.17
CA VAL A 86 9.71 -36.54 -15.32
C VAL A 86 10.62 -35.37 -15.65
N VAL A 87 10.05 -34.33 -16.24
CA VAL A 87 10.73 -33.07 -16.57
C VAL A 87 10.58 -32.10 -15.40
N LYS A 88 11.66 -31.44 -14.96
CA LYS A 88 11.62 -30.49 -13.83
C LYS A 88 11.77 -29.07 -14.37
N SER A 89 10.99 -28.13 -13.84
CA SER A 89 11.24 -26.71 -14.07
C SER A 89 12.50 -26.23 -13.33
N ALA A 90 12.96 -25.03 -13.68
CA ALA A 90 13.87 -24.26 -12.84
C ALA A 90 13.29 -24.08 -11.42
N VAL A 91 14.18 -23.84 -10.46
CA VAL A 91 13.79 -23.48 -9.09
C VAL A 91 13.64 -21.97 -9.05
N VAL A 92 12.50 -21.51 -8.53
CA VAL A 92 12.11 -20.10 -8.48
C VAL A 92 12.01 -19.69 -7.02
N GLY A 93 12.71 -18.62 -6.62
CA GLY A 93 12.69 -18.07 -5.27
C GLY A 93 11.68 -16.92 -5.12
N PHE A 94 11.02 -16.82 -3.98
CA PHE A 94 10.17 -15.66 -3.62
C PHE A 94 10.11 -15.47 -2.10
N SER A 95 9.72 -14.30 -1.63
CA SER A 95 9.41 -14.05 -0.22
C SER A 95 7.92 -13.77 -0.03
N THR A 96 7.36 -14.27 1.08
CA THR A 96 6.01 -13.92 1.52
C THR A 96 6.03 -12.58 2.24
N ALA A 97 4.93 -11.84 2.12
CA ALA A 97 4.71 -10.59 2.81
C ALA A 97 4.95 -10.73 4.33
N ASP A 98 5.45 -9.69 4.98
CA ASP A 98 5.74 -9.70 6.43
C ASP A 98 4.47 -9.38 7.24
N THR A 99 4.52 -9.49 8.58
CA THR A 99 3.36 -9.16 9.44
C THR A 99 2.91 -7.70 9.33
N THR A 100 3.81 -6.80 8.91
CA THR A 100 3.47 -5.43 8.50
C THR A 100 2.66 -5.42 7.19
N SER A 101 3.00 -6.26 6.22
CA SER A 101 2.35 -6.37 4.91
C SER A 101 1.00 -7.10 4.93
N ALA A 102 0.79 -8.06 5.85
CA ALA A 102 -0.45 -8.83 5.95
C ALA A 102 -1.62 -8.09 6.63
N ILE A 103 -1.32 -7.21 7.59
CA ILE A 103 -2.32 -6.34 8.21
C ILE A 103 -2.90 -5.38 7.14
N LEU A 104 -2.07 -4.94 6.18
CA LEU A 104 -2.49 -4.12 5.04
C LEU A 104 -3.49 -4.82 4.09
N THR A 105 -3.38 -6.14 3.87
CA THR A 105 -4.16 -6.84 2.83
C THR A 105 -5.64 -6.94 3.16
N THR A 106 -6.00 -7.15 4.43
CA THR A 106 -7.41 -7.26 4.88
C THR A 106 -8.13 -5.92 4.96
N GLN A 107 -7.41 -4.81 5.09
CA GLN A 107 -8.03 -3.47 5.20
C GLN A 107 -8.30 -2.82 3.84
N LEU A 108 -7.60 -3.22 2.78
CA LEU A 108 -7.76 -2.66 1.43
C LEU A 108 -9.03 -3.10 0.69
N GLN A 109 -9.61 -4.25 1.02
CA GLN A 109 -10.81 -4.74 0.33
C GLN A 109 -12.08 -3.95 0.70
N ALA A 110 -12.06 -3.26 1.84
CA ALA A 110 -13.17 -2.44 2.33
C ALA A 110 -13.16 -0.99 1.81
N GLY A 111 -12.01 -0.47 1.37
CA GLY A 111 -11.84 0.96 1.02
C GLY A 111 -12.03 1.32 -0.45
N LEU A 112 -12.46 0.40 -1.32
CA LEU A 112 -12.40 0.59 -2.78
C LEU A 112 -13.51 1.48 -3.37
N LEU A 113 -14.37 2.13 -2.58
CA LEU A 113 -15.44 2.96 -3.11
C LEU A 113 -15.53 4.30 -2.37
N ALA A 114 -15.40 5.38 -3.16
CA ALA A 114 -15.76 6.78 -2.90
C ALA A 114 -14.68 7.74 -2.35
N ASN A 115 -13.91 8.38 -3.23
CA ASN A 115 -14.17 9.77 -3.64
C ASN A 115 -13.12 10.29 -4.64
N GLN A 116 -13.61 10.77 -5.78
CA GLN A 116 -12.83 11.31 -6.89
C GLN A 116 -12.45 12.76 -6.58
N ASN A 117 -11.24 12.99 -6.06
CA ASN A 117 -10.50 14.26 -6.14
C ASN A 117 -9.03 14.01 -5.77
N MET A 118 -8.37 13.05 -6.42
CA MET A 118 -6.92 12.91 -6.27
C MET A 118 -6.23 14.04 -7.05
N PRO A 119 -5.43 14.93 -6.42
CA PRO A 119 -4.50 15.75 -7.17
C PRO A 119 -3.51 14.80 -7.87
N ALA A 120 -3.16 15.14 -9.12
CA ALA A 120 -2.30 14.33 -9.98
C ALA A 120 -1.08 13.76 -9.23
N SER A 121 -0.76 12.49 -9.48
CA SER A 121 0.42 11.80 -8.98
C SER A 121 1.66 12.69 -9.09
N THR A 122 2.21 13.14 -7.97
CA THR A 122 3.50 13.82 -7.98
C THR A 122 4.59 12.77 -7.77
N ASN A 123 5.56 12.71 -8.70
CA ASN A 123 6.68 11.77 -8.69
C ASN A 123 6.32 10.26 -8.73
N GLY A 124 5.15 9.92 -9.28
CA GLY A 124 4.74 8.52 -9.36
C GLY A 124 4.55 7.91 -7.97
N GLN A 125 3.98 8.66 -7.03
CA GLN A 125 3.48 8.18 -5.75
C GLN A 125 2.03 8.68 -5.55
N VAL A 126 1.25 7.95 -4.75
CA VAL A 126 -0.16 8.24 -4.43
C VAL A 126 -0.31 8.35 -2.93
N LEU A 127 -1.12 9.30 -2.48
CA LEU A 127 -1.41 9.50 -1.07
C LEU A 127 -2.75 8.86 -0.72
N PHE A 128 -2.79 8.10 0.36
CA PHE A 128 -3.98 7.47 0.91
C PHE A 128 -4.20 7.93 2.34
N VAL A 129 -5.47 7.98 2.74
CA VAL A 129 -5.83 8.00 4.16
C VAL A 129 -6.31 6.61 4.53
N ALA A 130 -5.85 6.13 5.68
CA ALA A 130 -6.27 4.87 6.26
C ALA A 130 -6.58 5.09 7.73
N GLU A 131 -7.52 4.32 8.28
CA GLU A 131 -7.95 4.46 9.66
C GLU A 131 -7.95 3.08 10.35
N ASP A 132 -7.62 3.07 11.63
CA ASP A 132 -7.98 1.98 12.55
C ASP A 132 -8.89 2.51 13.67
N ASN A 133 -9.32 1.65 14.60
CA ASN A 133 -10.23 2.06 15.68
C ASN A 133 -9.71 3.21 16.56
N LEU A 134 -8.41 3.49 16.51
CA LEU A 134 -7.71 4.43 17.38
C LEU A 134 -6.97 5.53 16.63
N ASN A 135 -6.67 5.37 15.34
CA ASN A 135 -5.73 6.23 14.64
C ASN A 135 -6.08 6.45 13.16
N ASP A 136 -5.75 7.64 12.66
CA ASP A 136 -5.75 7.97 11.24
C ASP A 136 -4.31 8.02 10.72
N TYR A 137 -4.10 7.55 9.51
CA TYR A 137 -2.80 7.41 8.88
C TYR A 137 -2.81 8.11 7.53
N LEU A 138 -1.77 8.91 7.28
CA LEU A 138 -1.47 9.43 5.97
C LEU A 138 -0.37 8.58 5.35
N LEU A 139 -0.71 7.83 4.30
CA LEU A 139 0.17 6.87 3.65
C LEU A 139 0.61 7.37 2.29
N LEU A 140 1.90 7.24 2.00
CA LEU A 140 2.49 7.51 0.70
C LEU A 140 2.88 6.21 0.02
N CYS A 141 2.22 5.88 -1.07
CA CYS A 141 2.34 4.59 -1.75
C CYS A 141 2.89 4.72 -3.17
N ASN A 142 3.62 3.72 -3.62
CA ASN A 142 3.99 3.57 -5.03
C ASN A 142 2.76 3.11 -5.85
N PRO A 143 2.35 3.79 -6.95
CA PRO A 143 1.18 3.42 -7.75
C PRO A 143 1.39 2.14 -8.55
N VAL A 144 2.63 1.77 -8.85
CA VAL A 144 2.97 0.54 -9.58
C VAL A 144 2.99 -0.65 -8.62
N ILE A 145 3.40 -0.40 -7.38
CA ILE A 145 3.43 -1.37 -6.28
C ILE A 145 2.63 -0.78 -5.13
N ILE A 146 1.29 -0.80 -5.23
CA ILE A 146 0.39 -0.11 -4.28
C ILE A 146 0.51 -0.59 -2.82
N TYR A 147 1.30 -1.63 -2.58
CA TYR A 147 1.63 -2.17 -1.25
C TYR A 147 2.96 -1.64 -0.69
N ASP A 148 3.77 -0.94 -1.50
CA ASP A 148 4.94 -0.18 -1.06
C ASP A 148 4.48 1.19 -0.58
N CYS A 149 4.05 1.22 0.68
CA CYS A 149 3.53 2.41 1.35
C CYS A 149 4.41 2.78 2.55
N THR A 150 4.60 4.08 2.75
CA THR A 150 5.26 4.65 3.93
C THR A 150 4.29 5.51 4.71
N ILE A 151 4.31 5.42 6.05
CA ILE A 151 3.52 6.30 6.90
C ILE A 151 4.21 7.67 6.93
N VAL A 152 3.51 8.69 6.45
CA VAL A 152 3.93 10.08 6.55
C VAL A 152 3.55 10.64 7.93
N LEU A 153 2.32 10.38 8.36
CA LEU A 153 1.76 10.87 9.63
C LEU A 153 0.81 9.86 10.27
N THR A 154 0.77 9.89 11.60
CA THR A 154 -0.21 9.16 12.42
C THR A 154 -0.90 10.15 13.37
N SER A 155 -2.21 10.26 13.24
CA SER A 155 -3.12 10.94 14.16
C SER A 155 -3.74 9.89 15.08
N SER A 156 -4.06 10.25 16.32
CA SER A 156 -4.70 9.33 17.28
C SER A 156 -5.94 9.96 17.88
N ASN A 157 -6.97 9.15 18.13
CA ASN A 157 -8.15 9.50 18.90
C ASN A 157 -7.84 9.78 20.39
N THR A 158 -6.68 9.31 20.87
CA THR A 158 -6.11 9.64 22.19
C THR A 158 -4.71 10.22 22.02
N PRO A 159 -4.59 11.43 21.43
CA PRO A 159 -3.30 11.97 21.04
C PRO A 159 -2.46 12.36 22.26
N THR A 160 -1.14 12.19 22.14
CA THR A 160 -0.20 12.65 23.18
C THR A 160 0.16 14.12 22.96
N VAL A 161 0.55 14.83 24.03
CA VAL A 161 0.95 16.25 23.92
C VAL A 161 2.09 16.38 22.91
N GLY A 162 1.93 17.30 21.94
CA GLY A 162 2.88 17.48 20.85
C GLY A 162 2.67 16.54 19.65
N GLN A 163 1.63 15.70 19.65
CA GLN A 163 1.21 14.97 18.45
C GLN A 163 0.37 15.86 17.54
N LEU A 164 0.65 15.82 16.24
CA LEU A 164 -0.15 16.50 15.22
C LEU A 164 -1.39 15.64 14.92
N VAL A 165 -2.56 16.24 15.11
CA VAL A 165 -3.86 15.66 14.83
C VAL A 165 -4.39 16.31 13.56
N PHE A 166 -4.84 15.48 12.61
CA PHE A 166 -5.48 15.88 11.36
C PHE A 166 -6.74 15.04 11.16
N PHE A 167 -7.68 15.53 10.35
CA PHE A 167 -8.88 14.78 9.96
C PHE A 167 -8.91 14.60 8.44
N GLU A 168 -9.63 13.58 7.98
CA GLU A 168 -9.69 13.23 6.56
C GLU A 168 -10.17 14.42 5.69
N ALA A 169 -9.67 14.46 4.45
CA ALA A 169 -10.03 15.37 3.36
C ALA A 169 -9.49 16.83 3.35
N ALA A 170 -8.66 17.24 4.30
CA ALA A 170 -8.09 18.60 4.29
C ALA A 170 -6.59 18.63 3.96
N TRP A 171 -6.16 18.00 2.86
CA TRP A 171 -4.77 17.98 2.42
C TRP A 171 -4.59 18.17 0.91
N LEU A 172 -3.41 18.62 0.50
CA LEU A 172 -2.99 18.74 -0.90
C LEU A 172 -1.49 18.55 -1.08
N TRP A 173 -1.09 18.17 -2.29
CA TRP A 173 0.31 18.14 -2.72
C TRP A 173 0.82 19.55 -3.02
N THR A 174 2.05 19.85 -2.60
CA THR A 174 2.79 20.96 -3.22
C THR A 174 3.06 20.64 -4.69
N PRO A 175 3.06 21.63 -5.61
CA PRO A 175 3.34 21.40 -7.03
C PRO A 175 4.70 20.75 -7.31
N SER A 176 5.70 21.02 -6.45
CA SER A 176 7.00 20.37 -6.47
C SER A 176 6.96 18.89 -6.07
N GLY A 177 5.85 18.42 -5.49
CA GLY A 177 5.67 17.02 -5.11
C GLY A 177 6.50 16.56 -3.92
N ASN A 178 7.21 17.45 -3.23
CA ASN A 178 8.13 17.10 -2.13
C ASN A 178 7.55 17.34 -0.73
N ARG A 179 6.36 17.93 -0.65
CA ARG A 179 5.65 18.23 0.59
C ARG A 179 4.14 18.06 0.43
N ILE A 180 3.48 17.81 1.54
CA ILE A 180 2.02 17.83 1.71
C ILE A 180 1.66 19.05 2.54
N VAL A 181 0.57 19.70 2.17
CA VAL A 181 -0.06 20.77 2.95
C VAL A 181 -1.36 20.23 3.51
N LEU A 182 -1.62 20.40 4.81
CA LEU A 182 -2.82 19.89 5.45
C LEU A 182 -3.34 20.78 6.57
N THR A 183 -4.61 20.62 6.92
CA THR A 183 -5.19 21.23 8.12
C THR A 183 -5.02 20.30 9.34
N GLY A 184 -4.51 20.83 10.45
CA GLY A 184 -4.32 20.06 11.68
C GLY A 184 -3.97 20.90 12.90
N TYR A 185 -3.93 20.30 14.08
CA TYR A 185 -3.57 20.96 15.34
C TYR A 185 -2.64 20.08 16.18
N PHE A 186 -1.84 20.69 17.06
CA PHE A 186 -1.01 19.95 18.00
C PHE A 186 -1.71 19.80 19.34
N HIS A 187 -1.86 18.55 19.79
CA HIS A 187 -2.48 18.27 21.07
C HIS A 187 -1.70 18.93 22.23
N GLY A 188 -2.42 19.56 23.15
CA GLY A 188 -1.87 20.20 24.34
C GLY A 188 -1.26 21.60 24.16
N THR A 189 -1.18 22.14 22.94
CA THR A 189 -0.70 23.53 22.70
C THR A 189 -1.79 24.43 22.14
N PHE A 190 -2.64 23.95 21.24
CA PHE A 190 -3.75 24.71 20.66
C PHE A 190 -4.91 23.78 20.27
N THR A 191 -6.15 24.14 20.60
CA THR A 191 -7.36 23.45 20.12
C THR A 191 -7.84 23.97 18.76
N ASN A 192 -7.08 24.88 18.14
CA ASN A 192 -7.40 25.47 16.84
C ASN A 192 -6.66 24.75 15.72
N PHE A 193 -7.34 24.63 14.59
CA PHE A 193 -6.74 24.12 13.37
C PHE A 193 -5.89 25.16 12.68
N TYR A 194 -4.72 24.73 12.21
CA TYR A 194 -3.83 25.52 11.37
C TYR A 194 -3.52 24.76 10.10
N ILE A 195 -3.01 25.49 9.11
CA ILE A 195 -2.45 24.89 7.91
C ILE A 195 -0.98 24.57 8.19
N TRP A 196 -0.59 23.34 7.90
CA TRP A 196 0.76 22.80 8.08
C TRP A 196 1.34 22.37 6.74
N SER A 197 2.65 22.53 6.56
CA SER A 197 3.43 21.95 5.48
C SER A 197 4.40 20.92 6.04
N ILE A 198 4.43 19.72 5.46
CA ILE A 198 5.18 18.57 5.98
C ILE A 198 5.89 17.86 4.83
N LYS A 199 7.13 17.41 5.07
CA LYS A 199 7.86 16.57 4.11
C LYS A 199 7.25 15.18 4.03
N LEU A 200 7.49 14.50 2.92
CA LEU A 200 6.98 13.14 2.68
C LEU A 200 7.50 12.08 3.65
N ASP A 201 8.62 12.34 4.34
CA ASP A 201 9.15 11.50 5.40
C ASP A 201 8.56 11.81 6.80
N GLY A 202 7.57 12.72 6.86
CA GLY A 202 6.93 13.17 8.11
C GLY A 202 7.72 14.20 8.92
N THR A 203 8.93 14.58 8.45
CA THR A 203 9.82 15.56 9.09
C THR A 203 9.53 16.99 8.64
N ASP A 204 10.25 17.95 9.23
CA ASP A 204 10.24 19.37 8.84
C ASP A 204 8.82 19.95 8.70
N ARG A 205 8.09 19.85 9.81
CA ARG A 205 6.71 20.31 9.94
C ARG A 205 6.70 21.82 10.18
N GLN A 206 6.10 22.56 9.26
CA GLN A 206 6.08 24.01 9.26
C GLN A 206 4.65 24.52 9.37
N GLN A 207 4.40 25.40 10.33
CA GLN A 207 3.11 26.07 10.47
C GLN A 207 3.00 27.21 9.46
N ILE A 208 1.97 27.18 8.61
CA ILE A 208 1.73 28.24 7.61
C ILE A 208 0.88 29.37 8.21
N THR A 209 -0.18 29.03 8.94
CA THR A 209 -1.12 30.01 9.52
C THR A 209 -0.90 30.17 11.02
N VAL A 210 -0.93 31.40 11.53
CA VAL A 210 -0.71 31.72 12.96
C VAL A 210 -1.94 32.33 13.64
N THR A 211 -3.03 32.56 12.91
CA THR A 211 -4.25 33.16 13.43
C THR A 211 -5.11 32.12 14.12
N SER A 212 -5.36 32.32 15.41
CA SER A 212 -5.84 31.32 16.36
C SER A 212 -7.34 31.39 16.67
N SER A 213 -8.18 31.93 15.79
CA SER A 213 -9.61 32.10 16.09
C SER A 213 -10.55 31.57 15.02
N GLN A 214 -10.02 31.07 13.89
CA GLN A 214 -10.81 30.61 12.76
C GLN A 214 -10.17 29.35 12.17
N THR A 215 -11.00 28.38 11.79
CA THR A 215 -10.56 27.14 11.16
C THR A 215 -10.32 27.38 9.66
N PRO A 216 -9.12 27.10 9.13
CA PRO A 216 -8.86 27.18 7.71
C PRO A 216 -9.49 25.99 6.97
N SER A 217 -10.11 26.26 5.83
CA SER A 217 -10.72 25.28 4.92
C SER A 217 -10.40 25.61 3.45
N GLU A 218 -10.78 24.70 2.55
CA GLU A 218 -10.66 24.87 1.09
C GLU A 218 -9.25 25.26 0.63
N ILE A 219 -8.24 24.54 1.13
CA ILE A 219 -6.83 24.81 0.82
C ILE A 219 -6.57 24.58 -0.69
N ARG A 220 -5.87 25.52 -1.34
CA ARG A 220 -5.42 25.42 -2.74
C ARG A 220 -3.98 25.92 -2.87
N SER A 221 -3.16 25.28 -3.69
CA SER A 221 -1.81 25.77 -4.00
C SER A 221 -1.76 26.52 -5.32
N SER A 222 -0.91 27.54 -5.41
CA SER A 222 -0.59 28.20 -6.68
C SER A 222 0.17 27.24 -7.60
N PRO A 223 0.09 27.38 -8.93
CA PRO A 223 0.78 26.48 -9.86
C PRO A 223 2.31 26.41 -9.68
N ASP A 224 2.91 27.51 -9.22
CA ASP A 224 4.35 27.62 -8.91
C ASP A 224 4.72 27.12 -7.50
N GLY A 225 3.73 26.73 -6.69
CA GLY A 225 3.90 26.22 -5.34
C GLY A 225 4.32 27.25 -4.29
N THR A 226 4.44 28.52 -4.66
CA THR A 226 4.94 29.57 -3.77
C THR A 226 3.85 30.10 -2.82
N LYS A 227 2.58 29.81 -3.08
CA LYS A 227 1.43 30.33 -2.32
C LYS A 227 0.40 29.26 -2.01
N ILE A 228 -0.30 29.48 -0.91
CA ILE A 228 -1.47 28.72 -0.49
C ILE A 228 -2.64 29.69 -0.30
N ALA A 229 -3.76 29.41 -0.97
CA ALA A 229 -5.05 30.06 -0.74
C ALA A 229 -5.90 29.18 0.17
N TYR A 230 -6.67 29.81 1.05
CA TYR A 230 -7.57 29.13 1.98
C TYR A 230 -8.70 30.09 2.40
N ILE A 231 -9.79 29.52 2.92
CA ILE A 231 -10.89 30.28 3.51
C ILE A 231 -10.80 30.14 5.02
N LEU A 232 -11.04 31.23 5.74
CA LEU A 232 -11.27 31.21 7.18
C LEU A 232 -12.78 31.25 7.39
N SER A 233 -13.36 30.16 7.90
CA SER A 233 -14.75 30.20 8.32
C SER A 233 -14.84 30.92 9.67
N SER A 234 -15.22 32.19 9.65
CA SER A 234 -16.04 32.77 10.73
C SER A 234 -17.50 32.69 10.33
N ALA A 235 -18.41 32.85 11.29
CA ALA A 235 -19.83 33.05 11.01
C ALA A 235 -20.12 34.22 10.04
N GLU A 236 -19.13 35.03 9.65
CA GLU A 236 -19.20 36.09 8.63
C GLU A 236 -17.87 36.15 7.84
N VAL A 237 -17.88 36.21 6.49
CA VAL A 237 -16.74 35.85 5.62
C VAL A 237 -15.94 37.07 5.09
N PRO A 238 -14.59 37.09 5.23
CA PRO A 238 -13.72 37.60 4.16
C PRO A 238 -12.51 36.66 3.82
N TYR A 239 -12.05 36.69 2.56
CA TYR A 239 -10.96 35.88 2.00
C TYR A 239 -9.54 36.41 2.34
N PHE A 240 -8.53 35.54 2.53
CA PHE A 240 -7.12 35.93 2.76
C PHE A 240 -6.09 35.03 2.00
N ILE A 241 -4.91 35.57 1.64
CA ILE A 241 -3.78 34.86 0.98
C ILE A 241 -2.51 35.06 1.82
N ARG A 242 -1.72 33.99 2.08
CA ARG A 242 -0.44 34.08 2.83
C ARG A 242 0.75 33.46 2.07
N HIS A 243 1.94 33.97 2.33
CA HIS A 243 3.23 33.51 1.79
C HIS A 243 3.89 32.43 2.66
N LEU A 244 4.57 31.47 2.01
CA LEU A 244 5.52 30.54 2.63
C LEU A 244 6.92 31.16 2.66
N HIS A 245 7.61 31.09 3.80
CA HIS A 245 9.04 31.42 3.91
C HIS A 245 9.82 30.11 3.94
N HIS A 246 10.77 29.96 3.03
CA HIS A 246 11.66 28.80 2.90
C HIS A 246 12.76 28.78 3.96
#